data_AF-A0A9D6TA09-F1
#
_entry.id   AF-A0A9D6TA09-F1
#
_cell.length_a   1.000
_cell.length_b   1.000
_cell.length_c   1.000
_cell.angle_alpha   90.00
_cell.angle_beta   90.00
_cell.angle_gamma   90.00
#
_symmetry.space_group_name_H-M   'P 1'
#
loop_
_entity.id
_entity.type
_entity.pdbx_description
1 polymer ?
#
loop_
_entity_poly.entity_id
_entity_poly.type
_entity_poly.pdbx_seq_one_letter_code
_entity_poly.pdbx_strand_id
1 'polypeptide(L)'
;MSALRLLRVAAIAGGLPMLFNLSRLVAAARGDEPVPGIAWALAVVSLLFSVRAVVTEYSRGPEANLQKDLLWGLALGGWLTIVAQLW
;
A
#
# COMPACT_ATOMS: atom_id res chain seq x y z
N MET A 1 18.95 -0.84 -6.44
CA MET A 1 18.25 -0.65 -5.14
C MET A 1 19.19 -1.05 -4.02
N SER A 2 19.33 -0.24 -2.96
CA SER A 2 20.11 -0.64 -1.77
C SER A 2 19.27 -1.50 -0.82
N ALA A 3 19.93 -2.32 0.02
CA ALA A 3 19.24 -3.18 0.99
C ALA A 3 18.33 -2.40 1.96
N LEU A 4 18.79 -1.24 2.44
CA LEU A 4 17.99 -0.34 3.29
C LEU A 4 16.72 0.17 2.59
N ARG A 5 16.78 0.35 1.27
CA ARG A 5 15.65 0.80 0.47
C ARG A 5 14.59 -0.28 0.36
N LEU A 6 15.02 -1.52 0.06
CA LEU A 6 14.15 -2.70 0.06
C LEU A 6 13.48 -2.92 1.42
N LEU A 7 14.23 -2.81 2.52
CA LEU A 7 13.70 -3.00 3.86
C LEU A 7 12.63 -1.95 4.21
N ARG A 8 12.83 -0.68 3.85
CA ARG A 8 11.83 0.37 4.06
C ARG A 8 10.56 0.13 3.24
N VAL A 9 10.70 -0.19 1.96
CA VAL A 9 9.57 -0.53 1.08
C VAL A 9 8.80 -1.73 1.64
N ALA A 10 9.50 -2.78 2.05
CA ALA A 10 8.90 -3.99 2.63
C ALA A 10 8.18 -3.70 3.95
N ALA A 11 8.76 -2.88 4.84
CA ALA A 11 8.13 -2.48 6.09
C ALA A 11 6.82 -1.70 5.86
N ILE A 12 6.82 -0.75 4.92
CA ILE A 12 5.62 0.01 4.55
C ILE A 12 4.58 -0.93 3.92
N ALA A 13 5.01 -1.78 2.98
CA ALA A 13 4.12 -2.70 2.28
C ALA A 13 3.48 -3.72 3.22
N GLY A 14 4.24 -4.29 4.17
CA GLY A 14 3.73 -5.25 5.15
C GLY A 14 2.82 -4.62 6.21
N GLY A 15 3.00 -3.34 6.53
CA GLY A 15 2.16 -2.63 7.50
C GLY A 15 0.73 -2.41 6.99
N LEU A 16 0.54 -2.21 5.69
CA LEU A 16 -0.76 -1.90 5.10
C LEU A 16 -1.82 -3.00 5.30
N PRO A 17 -1.55 -4.28 4.97
CA PRO A 17 -2.50 -5.37 5.23
C PRO A 17 -2.85 -5.50 6.72
N MET A 18 -1.86 -5.36 7.60
CA MET A 18 -2.06 -5.43 9.05
C MET A 18 -2.97 -4.30 9.53
N LEU A 19 -2.68 -3.05 9.16
CA LEU A 19 -3.47 -1.88 9.54
C LEU A 19 -4.89 -1.94 8.96
N PHE A 20 -5.03 -2.40 7.72
CA PHE A 20 -6.33 -2.56 7.08
C PHE A 20 -7.18 -3.62 7.81
N ASN A 21 -6.59 -4.77 8.15
CA ASN A 21 -7.29 -5.80 8.91
C ASN A 21 -7.69 -5.30 10.30
N LEU A 22 -6.78 -4.60 11.00
CA LEU A 22 -7.08 -4.00 12.29
C LEU A 22 -8.23 -2.98 12.20
N SER A 23 -8.23 -2.14 11.17
CA SER A 23 -9.32 -1.21 10.91
C SER A 23 -10.66 -1.92 10.70
N ARG A 24 -10.68 -3.05 9.98
CA ARG A 24 -11.89 -3.87 9.78
C ARG A 24 -12.39 -4.50 11.08
N LEU A 25 -11.49 -5.00 11.91
CA LEU A 25 -11.85 -5.57 13.22
C LEU A 25 -12.48 -4.51 14.14
N VAL A 26 -11.92 -3.29 14.15
CA VAL A 26 -12.47 -2.17 14.92
C VAL A 26 -13.84 -1.75 14.40
N ALA A 27 -14.02 -1.66 13.08
CA ALA A 27 -15.32 -1.35 12.47
C ALA A 27 -16.38 -2.41 12.81
N ALA A 28 -16.03 -3.69 12.68
CA ALA A 28 -16.91 -4.79 13.05
C ALA A 28 -17.29 -4.77 14.54
N ALA A 29 -16.36 -4.43 15.43
CA ALA A 29 -16.63 -4.29 16.86
C ALA A 29 -17.59 -3.13 17.19
N ARG A 30 -17.74 -2.14 16.28
CA ARG A 30 -18.70 -1.04 16.39
C ARG A 30 -20.05 -1.36 15.76
N GLY A 31 -20.19 -2.52 15.09
CA GLY A 31 -21.37 -2.88 14.32
C GLY A 31 -21.45 -2.21 12.96
N ASP A 32 -20.35 -1.63 12.46
CA ASP A 32 -20.30 -1.06 11.12
C ASP A 32 -20.24 -2.19 10.08
N GLU A 33 -21.10 -2.11 9.06
CA GLU A 33 -21.07 -3.07 7.96
C GLU A 33 -19.88 -2.82 7.01
N PRO A 34 -19.33 -3.86 6.37
CA PRO A 34 -18.29 -3.70 5.36
C PRO A 34 -18.77 -2.80 4.22
N VAL A 35 -18.01 -1.75 3.91
CA VAL A 35 -18.33 -0.85 2.81
C VAL A 35 -18.24 -1.60 1.47
N PRO A 36 -19.34 -1.71 0.70
CA PRO A 36 -19.30 -2.39 -0.59
C PRO A 36 -18.37 -1.64 -1.55
N GLY A 37 -17.57 -2.40 -2.30
CA GLY A 37 -16.64 -1.84 -3.28
C GLY A 37 -15.31 -1.32 -2.70
N ILE A 38 -15.04 -1.46 -1.40
CA ILE A 38 -13.77 -1.00 -0.80
C ILE A 38 -12.54 -1.67 -1.43
N ALA A 39 -12.65 -2.94 -1.84
CA ALA A 39 -11.59 -3.64 -2.55
C ALA A 39 -11.28 -3.02 -3.93
N TRP A 40 -12.31 -2.57 -4.66
CA TRP A 40 -12.14 -1.87 -5.93
C TRP A 40 -11.51 -0.49 -5.74
N ALA A 41 -11.96 0.26 -4.73
CA ALA A 41 -11.35 1.54 -4.39
C ALA A 41 -9.86 1.37 -4.05
N LEU A 42 -9.53 0.35 -3.26
CA LEU A 42 -8.15 0.01 -2.91
C LEU A 42 -7.34 -0.40 -4.15
N ALA A 43 -7.91 -1.15 -5.09
CA ALA A 43 -7.25 -1.54 -6.34
C ALA A 43 -6.90 -0.32 -7.19
N VAL A 44 -7.84 0.62 -7.36
CA VAL A 44 -7.62 1.85 -8.12
C VAL A 44 -6.53 2.70 -7.46
N VAL A 45 -6.58 2.88 -6.14
CA VAL A 45 -5.56 3.64 -5.41
C VAL A 45 -4.19 2.97 -5.49
N SER A 46 -4.12 1.65 -5.36
CA SER A 46 -2.88 0.87 -5.49
C SER A 46 -2.27 1.03 -6.88
N LEU A 47 -3.11 0.99 -7.93
CA LEU A 47 -2.68 1.22 -9.30
C LEU A 47 -2.14 2.65 -9.50
N LEU A 48 -2.82 3.68 -8.97
CA LEU A 48 -2.36 5.06 -9.04
C LEU A 48 -1.00 5.24 -8.35
N PHE A 49 -0.80 4.61 -7.18
CA PHE A 49 0.49 4.60 -6.52
C PHE A 49 1.56 3.85 -7.32
N SER A 50 1.23 2.71 -7.95
CA SER A 50 2.15 1.99 -8.84
C SER A 50 2.61 2.87 -10.01
N VAL A 51 1.67 3.54 -10.70
CA VAL A 51 1.99 4.46 -11.80
C VAL A 51 2.88 5.60 -11.29
N ARG A 52 2.51 6.21 -10.16
CA ARG A 52 3.30 7.31 -9.57
C ARG A 52 4.68 6.85 -9.12
N ALA A 53 4.81 5.64 -8.57
CA ALA A 53 6.08 5.05 -8.14
C ALA A 53 7.01 4.88 -9.34
N VAL A 54 6.50 4.28 -10.43
CA VAL A 54 7.23 4.11 -11.69
C VAL A 54 7.68 5.46 -12.24
N VAL A 55 6.75 6.41 -12.43
CA VAL A 55 7.08 7.74 -12.97
C VAL A 55 8.11 8.45 -12.09
N THR A 56 7.97 8.41 -10.77
CA THR A 56 8.89 9.08 -9.84
C THR A 56 10.26 8.42 -9.82
N GLU A 57 10.34 7.09 -9.97
CA GLU A 57 11.61 6.34 -10.03
C GLU A 57 12.51 6.87 -11.14
N TYR A 58 11.93 7.09 -12.33
CA TYR A 58 12.64 7.52 -13.54
C TYR A 58 12.79 9.04 -13.69
N SER A 59 11.91 9.85 -13.08
CA SER A 59 11.92 11.31 -13.27
C SER A 59 12.62 12.10 -12.16
N ARG A 60 12.87 11.51 -10.98
CA ARG A 60 13.50 12.20 -9.84
C ARG A 60 14.86 11.59 -9.52
N GLY A 61 15.78 12.37 -8.98
CA GLY A 61 17.08 11.89 -8.54
C GLY A 61 17.02 11.17 -7.18
N PRO A 62 18.20 10.82 -6.62
CA PRO A 62 18.33 10.14 -5.32
C PRO A 62 17.79 10.94 -4.13
N GLU A 63 17.71 12.26 -4.24
CA GLU A 63 17.16 13.16 -3.22
C GLU A 63 15.70 12.83 -2.87
N ALA A 64 14.95 12.25 -3.82
CA ALA A 64 13.56 11.84 -3.63
C ALA A 64 13.41 10.39 -3.14
N ASN A 65 14.49 9.69 -2.74
CA ASN A 65 14.43 8.27 -2.38
C ASN A 65 13.38 7.95 -1.32
N LEU A 66 13.22 8.79 -0.28
CA LEU A 66 12.16 8.59 0.73
C LEU A 66 10.76 8.58 0.12
N GLN A 67 10.49 9.51 -0.80
CA GLN A 67 9.21 9.57 -1.51
C GLN A 67 9.02 8.35 -2.41
N LYS A 68 10.07 7.93 -3.14
CA LYS A 68 10.02 6.73 -3.99
C LYS A 68 9.72 5.49 -3.16
N ASP A 69 10.34 5.36 -2.00
CA ASP A 69 10.17 4.21 -1.10
C ASP A 69 8.75 4.16 -0.53
N LEU A 70 8.21 5.33 -0.18
CA LEU A 70 6.82 5.46 0.23
C LEU A 70 5.87 5.04 -0.89
N LEU A 71 6.06 5.53 -2.10
CA LEU A 71 5.19 5.20 -3.24
C LEU A 71 5.23 3.71 -3.58
N TRP A 72 6.41 3.10 -3.61
CA TRP A 72 6.55 1.65 -3.81
C TRP A 72 5.94 0.85 -2.66
N GLY A 73 6.16 1.28 -1.41
CA GLY A 73 5.60 0.63 -0.23
C GLY A 73 4.07 0.68 -0.21
N LEU A 74 3.48 1.84 -0.50
CA LEU A 74 2.02 2.01 -0.56
C LEU A 74 1.40 1.21 -1.71
N ALA A 75 2.03 1.23 -2.89
CA ALA A 75 1.57 0.46 -4.04
C ALA A 75 1.56 -1.04 -3.74
N LEU A 76 2.70 -1.59 -3.28
CA LEU A 76 2.83 -3.01 -2.97
C LEU A 76 1.95 -3.41 -1.79
N GLY A 77 1.89 -2.59 -0.73
CA GLY A 77 1.05 -2.87 0.43
C GLY A 77 -0.44 -2.88 0.08
N GLY A 78 -0.88 -1.99 -0.80
CA GLY A 78 -2.24 -1.98 -1.32
C GLY A 78 -2.56 -3.27 -2.11
N TRP A 79 -1.68 -3.68 -3.02
CA TRP A 79 -1.82 -4.96 -3.74
C TRP A 79 -1.84 -6.17 -2.80
N LEU A 80 -0.93 -6.22 -1.83
CA LEU A 80 -0.90 -7.29 -0.82
C LEU A 80 -2.19 -7.32 0.00
N THR A 81 -2.74 -6.17 0.36
CA THR A 81 -4.00 -6.07 1.11
C THR A 81 -5.18 -6.61 0.31
N ILE A 82 -5.20 -6.40 -1.01
CA ILE A 82 -6.21 -6.96 -1.91
C ILE A 82 -6.05 -8.47 -2.02
N VAL A 83 -4.83 -8.94 -2.29
CA VAL A 83 -4.55 -10.39 -2.39
C VAL A 83 -4.93 -11.09 -1.09
N ALA A 84 -4.57 -10.53 0.06
CA ALA A 84 -4.92 -11.08 1.37
C ALA A 84 -6.43 -11.09 1.66
N GLN A 85 -7.26 -10.38 0.90
CA GLN A 85 -8.73 -10.43 1.01
C GLN A 85 -9.38 -11.44 0.05
N LEU A 86 -8.65 -11.92 -0.95
CA LEU A 86 -9.13 -12.94 -1.88
C LEU A 86 -8.99 -14.37 -1.35
N TRP A 87 -8.22 -14.55 -0.28
CA TRP A 87 -8.00 -15.80 0.44
C TRP A 87 -8.64 -15.74 1.82
#